data_AF-A0A7X8FGK1-F1
#
_entry.id   AF-A0A7X8FGK1-F1
#
_cell.length_a   1.000
_cell.length_b   1.000
_cell.length_c   1.000
_cell.angle_alpha   90.00
_cell.angle_beta   90.00
_cell.angle_gamma   90.00
#
_symmetry.space_group_name_H-M   'P 1'
#
loop_
_entity.id
_entity.type
_entity.pdbx_description
1 polymer ?
#
loop_
_entity_poly.entity_id
_entity_poly.type
_entity_poly.pdbx_seq_one_letter_code
_entity_poly.pdbx_strand_id
1 'polypeptide(L)' 'ENVDVQNYFDNYMDFKEKLEILLDRQVDLVENQAIRNPIFRRVIDRDKRLIYERKSA' A
#
# COMPACT_ATOMS: atom_id res chain seq x y z
N GLU A 1 9.79 -10.82 13.44
CA GLU A 1 9.11 -12.12 13.22
C GLU A 1 9.18 -12.46 11.74
N ASN A 2 9.38 -13.73 11.38
CA ASN A 2 9.21 -14.17 10.01
C ASN A 2 7.71 -14.26 9.73
N VAL A 3 7.18 -13.28 8.99
CA VAL A 3 5.82 -13.38 8.45
C VAL A 3 5.86 -14.44 7.35
N ASP A 4 5.02 -15.47 7.49
CA ASP A 4 4.86 -16.47 6.45
C ASP A 4 4.39 -15.83 5.13
N VAL A 5 5.01 -16.22 4.02
CA VAL A 5 4.82 -15.56 2.73
C VAL A 5 3.38 -15.70 2.23
N GLN A 6 2.75 -16.85 2.47
CA GLN A 6 1.36 -17.07 2.09
C GLN A 6 0.44 -16.15 2.90
N ASN A 7 0.61 -16.13 4.23
CA ASN A 7 -0.13 -15.22 5.09
C ASN A 7 0.09 -13.75 4.73
N TYR A 8 1.30 -13.36 4.31
CA TYR A 8 1.57 -11.99 3.84
C TYR A 8 0.74 -11.65 2.59
N PHE A 9 0.76 -12.55 1.59
CA PHE A 9 0.03 -12.37 0.35
C PHE A 9 -1.49 -12.32 0.58
N ASP A 10 -2.02 -13.24 1.38
CA ASP A 10 -3.44 -13.28 1.72
C ASP A 10 -3.87 -11.98 2.40
N ASN A 11 -3.12 -11.51 3.41
CA ASN A 11 -3.40 -10.23 4.08
C ASN A 11 -3.39 -9.03 3.12
N TYR A 12 -2.46 -9.01 2.17
CA TYR A 12 -2.35 -7.95 1.18
C TYR A 12 -3.57 -7.92 0.24
N MET A 13 -3.94 -9.07 -0.31
CA MET A 13 -5.06 -9.19 -1.25
C MET A 13 -6.40 -8.95 -0.56
N ASP A 14 -6.63 -9.56 0.60
CA ASP A 14 -7.81 -9.32 1.42
C ASP A 14 -8.01 -7.83 1.73
N PHE A 15 -6.93 -7.13 2.08
CA PHE A 15 -7.00 -5.71 2.40
C PHE A 15 -7.36 -4.86 1.18
N LYS A 16 -6.75 -5.14 0.02
CA LYS A 16 -7.09 -4.48 -1.25
C LYS A 16 -8.58 -4.67 -1.57
N GLU A 17 -9.08 -5.90 -1.57
CA GLU A 17 -10.47 -6.22 -1.93
C GLU A 17 -11.46 -5.54 -0.97
N LYS A 18 -11.18 -5.57 0.33
CA LYS A 18 -12.02 -4.88 1.33
C LYS A 18 -12.03 -3.36 1.16
N LEU A 19 -10.91 -2.75 0.73
CA LEU A 19 -10.88 -1.32 0.40
C LEU A 19 -11.72 -1.00 -0.84
N GLU A 20 -11.68 -1.84 -1.87
CA GLU A 20 -12.48 -1.65 -3.07
C GLU A 20 -13.98 -1.70 -2.77
N ILE A 21 -14.40 -2.68 -1.95
CA ILE A 21 -15.78 -2.80 -1.47
C ILE A 21 -16.19 -1.58 -0.63
N LEU A 22 -15.33 -1.15 0.31
CA LEU A 22 -15.64 -0.05 1.22
C LEU A 22 -15.76 1.30 0.48
N LEU A 23 -14.91 1.54 -0.52
CA LEU A 23 -14.85 2.81 -1.24
C LEU A 23 -15.71 2.84 -2.51
N ASP A 24 -16.32 1.72 -2.87
CA ASP A 24 -17.11 1.52 -4.10
C ASP A 24 -16.36 1.97 -5.36
N ARG A 25 -15.06 1.66 -5.42
CA ARG A 25 -14.18 1.99 -6.56
C ARG A 25 -12.98 1.06 -6.61
N GLN A 26 -12.36 0.95 -7.78
CA GLN A 26 -11.09 0.25 -7.93
C GLN A 26 -9.98 0.91 -7.09
N VAL A 27 -9.15 0.07 -6.47
CA VAL A 27 -8.04 0.48 -5.61
C VAL A 27 -6.79 -0.29 -6.01
N ASP A 28 -5.79 0.45 -6.47
CA ASP A 28 -4.44 -0.07 -6.61
C ASP A 28 -3.69 0.09 -5.29
N LEU A 29 -3.58 -1.02 -4.55
CA LEU A 29 -2.68 -1.10 -3.40
C LEU A 29 -1.25 -1.29 -3.92
N VAL A 30 -0.30 -0.52 -3.38
CA VAL A 30 1.13 -0.61 -3.73
C VAL A 30 2.00 -0.46 -2.49
N GLU A 31 3.06 -1.26 -2.41
CA GLU A 31 4.08 -1.10 -1.38
C GLU A 31 5.09 -0.01 -1.76
N ASN A 32 5.54 0.75 -0.76
CA ASN A 32 6.53 1.81 -0.98
C ASN A 32 7.83 1.28 -1.61
N GLN A 33 8.26 0.08 -1.22
CA GLN A 33 9.47 -0.58 -1.73
C GLN A 33 9.36 -1.08 -3.17
N ALA A 34 8.13 -1.27 -3.69
CA ALA A 34 7.92 -1.70 -5.07
C ALA A 34 8.19 -0.57 -6.08
N ILE A 35 8.21 0.70 -5.64
CA ILE A 35 8.41 1.87 -6.49
C ILE A 35 9.91 2.06 -6.78
N ARG A 36 10.40 1.39 -7.83
CA ARG A 36 11.83 1.41 -8.19
C ARG A 36 12.25 2.61 -9.06
N ASN A 37 11.32 3.21 -9.82
CA ASN A 37 11.64 4.33 -10.70
C ASN A 37 11.76 5.64 -9.88
N PRO A 38 12.94 6.29 -9.85
CA PRO A 38 13.16 7.47 -9.01
C PRO A 38 12.43 8.72 -9.52
N ILE A 39 12.08 8.80 -10.80
CA ILE A 39 11.26 9.88 -11.35
C ILE A 39 9.83 9.71 -10.85
N PHE A 40 9.28 8.49 -10.95
CA PHE A 40 7.92 8.19 -10.49
C PHE A 40 7.78 8.35 -8.96
N ARG A 41 8.78 7.89 -8.20
CA ARG A 41 8.85 8.06 -6.74
C ARG A 41 8.70 9.53 -6.33
N ARG A 42 9.45 10.44 -6.98
CA ARG A 42 9.38 11.88 -6.71
C ARG A 42 7.98 12.47 -6.96
N VAL A 43 7.30 12.02 -8.01
CA VAL A 43 5.93 12.45 -8.30
C VAL A 43 4.97 11.99 -7.21
N ILE A 44 5.03 10.70 -6.83
CA ILE A 44 4.22 10.16 -5.75
C ILE A 44 4.48 10.90 -4.43
N ASP A 45 5.74 11.09 -4.05
CA ASP A 45 6.09 11.74 -2.78
C ASP A 45 5.64 13.19 -2.70
N ARG A 46 5.58 13.90 -3.84
CA ARG A 46 5.04 15.25 -3.92
C ARG A 46 3.52 15.28 -3.75
N ASP A 47 2.81 14.31 -4.34
CA ASP A 47 1.35 14.38 -4.49
C ASP A 47 0.59 13.52 -3.46
N LYS A 48 1.26 12.58 -2.77
CA LYS A 48 0.66 11.71 -1.76
C LYS A 48 0.11 12.51 -0.58
N ARG A 49 -0.97 12.02 0.02
CA ARG A 49 -1.54 12.57 1.25
C ARG A 49 -1.39 11.55 2.37
N LEU A 50 -0.91 12.02 3.52
CA LEU A 50 -0.81 11.19 4.71
C LEU A 50 -2.21 10.91 5.25
N ILE A 51 -2.61 9.63 5.26
CA ILE A 51 -3.88 9.19 5.83
C ILE A 51 -3.66 8.62 7.24
N TYR A 52 -2.68 7.74 7.36
CA TYR A 52 -2.30 7.10 8.62
C TYR A 52 -0.80 6.78 8.61
N GLU A 53 -0.15 6.99 9.74
CA GLU A 53 1.26 6.66 9.96
C GLU A 53 1.47 6.29 11.43
N ARG A 54 2.49 5.46 11.68
CA ARG A 54 2.87 5.11 13.05
C ARG A 54 3.45 6.36 13.74
N LYS A 55 2.92 6.71 14.92
CA LYS A 55 3.31 7.88 15.72
C LYS A 55 4.82 8.03 16.02
N SER A 56 5.61 6.99 15.82
CA SER A 56 7.03 6.92 16.20
C SER A 56 7.92 6.36 15.08
N ALA A 57 7.49 6.52 13.82
CA ALA A 57 8.36 6.33 12.67
C ALA A 57 9.39 7.46 12.56
#